data_AF-A0ABD3QQG4-F1
#
_entry.id   AF-A0ABD3QQG4-F1
#
_cell.length_a   1.000
_cell.length_b   1.000
_cell.length_c   1.000
_cell.angle_alpha   90.00
_cell.angle_beta   90.00
_cell.angle_gamma   90.00
#
_symmetry.space_group_name_H-M   'P 1'
#
loop_
_entity.id
_entity.type
_entity.pdbx_description
1 polymer ?
#
loop_
_entity_poly.entity_id
_entity_poly.type
_entity_poly.pdbx_seq_one_letter_code
_entity_poly.pdbx_strand_id
1 'polypeptide(L)'
;MQLSSSAVLPSLEELERRLTTSRRILMNRMICLGVSISSSSSSPDDVGRSGCRVRAENHDDDDDDDDSDGDAKLVISGGLSTVLLSLLEVAFESWSKLHDDRDSRDHAILLRTLALLSRAARSDPTLGEEIAKGRGRGGMTLAAVCSRLLERIDEHVADNGGGGECASSLVEDDADAFADLRDAVFEIYSPSSSSSSSSSSLPASCMPLTDDELRSRLPLLYHLTPAHRSRHREDGETGRERDRRGPLLWRHSTRRRKRVGDATTATTVFISQVTRRQCAQADVGFVMWPSAIVLSRYLVSNPHRLVVPPREEGRAVGRTTTPSPSVVLELGAGCGLVGITAARVILASRLGTDDDDYDDEEVEERRGETRPVVVITDVNEIVLDNIARNVELNDVSSIAYASRLDFYAQSGDCRAGGWVPGGTMGGGGGGSADGGGGGASEGRGLGQADVVLAADIICRPEDAIAASRTIYDALRPKGVALVVCANAEHRFGVEIFESECEKRGLAVTSTDVAEMYDRGLLEGDLMETAAGYVDGMRMTFFEITKIR
;
A
#
# COMPACT_ATOMS: atom_id res chain seq x y z
N MET A 1 -8.12 25.49 -23.41
CA MET A 1 -6.78 25.25 -24.01
C MET A 1 -6.79 24.03 -24.90
N GLN A 2 -6.68 24.16 -26.23
CA GLN A 2 -6.41 23.01 -27.12
C GLN A 2 -4.98 22.50 -26.83
N LEU A 3 -4.83 21.20 -26.55
CA LEU A 3 -3.49 20.59 -26.50
C LEU A 3 -3.05 20.38 -27.94
N SER A 4 -1.93 20.97 -28.34
CA SER A 4 -1.30 20.63 -29.61
C SER A 4 -0.75 19.20 -29.54
N SER A 5 -0.67 18.50 -30.67
CA SER A 5 -0.02 17.17 -30.77
C SER A 5 1.41 17.20 -30.18
N SER A 6 2.15 18.30 -30.39
CA SER A 6 3.49 18.51 -29.81
C SER A 6 3.52 18.56 -28.27
N ALA A 7 2.43 18.93 -27.61
CA ALA A 7 2.33 19.02 -26.15
C ALA A 7 1.90 17.70 -25.48
N VAL A 8 1.45 16.70 -26.26
CA VAL A 8 0.97 15.41 -25.74
C VAL A 8 2.10 14.64 -25.07
N LEU A 9 3.25 14.52 -25.73
CA LEU A 9 4.36 13.71 -25.24
C LEU A 9 4.93 14.23 -23.89
N PRO A 10 5.25 15.53 -23.72
CA PRO A 10 5.67 16.05 -22.41
C PRO A 10 4.62 15.86 -21.33
N SER A 11 3.34 16.02 -21.68
CA SER A 11 2.22 15.81 -20.75
C SER A 11 2.11 14.34 -20.32
N LEU A 12 2.28 13.41 -21.25
CA LEU A 12 2.26 11.97 -21.01
C LEU A 12 3.44 11.55 -20.14
N GLU A 13 4.65 12.01 -20.42
CA GLU A 13 5.85 11.72 -19.62
C GLU A 13 5.71 12.23 -18.18
N GLU A 14 5.20 13.45 -18.01
CA GLU A 14 4.92 14.00 -16.68
C GLU A 14 3.84 13.21 -15.94
N LEU A 15 2.76 12.80 -16.63
CA LEU A 15 1.72 11.96 -16.04
C LEU A 15 2.23 10.57 -15.69
N GLU A 16 3.01 9.92 -16.55
CA GLU A 16 3.64 8.63 -16.28
C GLU A 16 4.54 8.71 -15.05
N ARG A 17 5.35 9.77 -14.93
CA ARG A 17 6.21 10.04 -13.75
C ARG A 17 5.38 10.27 -12.48
N ARG A 18 4.25 10.97 -12.60
CA ARG A 18 3.32 11.22 -11.49
C ARG A 18 2.50 10.00 -11.11
N LEU A 19 2.27 9.07 -12.03
CA LEU A 19 1.39 7.90 -11.87
C LEU A 19 2.17 6.59 -11.98
N THR A 20 3.41 6.59 -11.47
CA THR A 20 4.31 5.42 -11.51
C THR A 20 3.89 4.31 -10.56
N THR A 21 3.21 4.61 -9.46
CA THR A 21 2.77 3.64 -8.45
C THR A 21 1.28 3.77 -8.15
N SER A 22 0.67 2.67 -7.68
CA SER A 22 -0.73 2.63 -7.24
C SER A 22 -1.03 3.70 -6.20
N ARG A 23 -0.08 3.93 -5.27
CA ARG A 23 -0.16 5.00 -4.27
C ARG A 23 -0.27 6.38 -4.91
N ARG A 24 0.59 6.69 -5.88
CA ARG A 24 0.57 8.01 -6.52
C ARG A 24 -0.70 8.21 -7.35
N ILE A 25 -1.20 7.17 -8.03
CA ILE A 25 -2.49 7.22 -8.73
C ILE A 25 -3.60 7.59 -7.75
N LEU A 26 -3.69 6.89 -6.62
CA LEU A 26 -4.69 7.18 -5.61
C LEU A 26 -4.54 8.59 -5.04
N MET A 27 -3.32 9.02 -4.68
CA MET A 27 -3.09 10.35 -4.12
C MET A 27 -3.53 11.45 -5.07
N ASN A 28 -3.23 11.32 -6.38
CA ASN A 28 -3.70 12.28 -7.38
C ASN A 28 -5.22 12.30 -7.47
N ARG A 29 -5.87 11.13 -7.42
CA ARG A 29 -7.34 11.03 -7.41
C ARG A 29 -7.97 11.68 -6.17
N MET A 30 -7.42 11.42 -4.99
CA MET A 30 -7.85 12.04 -3.74
C MET A 30 -7.74 13.57 -3.79
N ILE A 31 -6.63 14.10 -4.31
CA ILE A 31 -6.43 15.54 -4.52
C ILE A 31 -7.50 16.09 -5.48
N CYS A 32 -7.77 15.40 -6.59
CA CYS A 32 -8.83 15.78 -7.53
C CYS A 32 -10.22 15.82 -6.91
N LEU A 33 -10.50 14.98 -5.89
CA LEU A 33 -11.78 14.93 -5.18
C LEU A 33 -11.87 15.93 -3.99
N GLY A 34 -10.83 16.76 -3.81
CA GLY A 34 -10.75 17.75 -2.74
C GLY A 34 -10.34 17.18 -1.39
N VAL A 35 -9.77 15.98 -1.33
CA VAL A 35 -9.27 15.40 -0.08
C VAL A 35 -7.88 15.94 0.22
N SER A 36 -7.77 16.67 1.33
CA SER A 36 -6.49 17.20 1.82
C SER A 36 -5.60 16.07 2.34
N ILE A 37 -4.48 15.82 1.66
CA ILE A 37 -3.44 14.90 2.12
C ILE A 37 -2.32 15.73 2.73
N SER A 38 -2.14 15.63 4.04
CA SER A 38 -1.02 16.28 4.74
C SER A 38 0.29 15.74 4.18
N SER A 39 1.03 16.55 3.40
CA SER A 39 2.30 16.17 2.78
C SER A 39 3.46 16.19 3.78
N SER A 40 3.28 15.63 4.97
CA SER A 40 4.31 15.62 6.02
C SER A 40 5.51 14.72 5.70
N SER A 41 5.49 14.01 4.57
CA SER A 41 6.53 13.07 4.14
C SER A 41 7.03 13.29 2.72
N SER A 42 7.02 14.53 2.22
CA SER A 42 7.69 14.83 0.94
C SER A 42 9.11 14.27 1.00
N SER A 43 9.39 13.23 0.21
CA SER A 43 10.76 12.78 0.00
C SER A 43 11.58 13.99 -0.48
N PRO A 44 12.88 14.06 -0.19
CA PRO A 44 13.74 15.17 -0.63
C PRO A 44 13.56 15.52 -2.12
N ASP A 45 13.24 14.54 -2.96
CA ASP A 45 12.99 14.69 -4.40
C ASP A 45 11.65 15.36 -4.79
N ASP A 46 10.70 15.52 -3.87
CA ASP A 46 9.32 15.97 -4.19
C ASP A 46 9.06 17.45 -3.83
N VAL A 47 10.03 18.13 -3.22
CA VAL A 47 9.86 19.50 -2.67
C VAL A 47 9.91 20.59 -3.75
N GLY A 48 10.24 20.28 -5.00
CA GLY A 48 10.49 21.30 -6.04
C GLY A 48 9.36 21.63 -7.02
N ARG A 49 8.35 20.75 -7.24
CA ARG A 49 7.47 20.87 -8.44
C ARG A 49 5.97 20.62 -8.26
N SER A 50 5.48 20.29 -7.06
CA SER A 50 4.04 19.99 -6.84
C SER A 50 3.17 21.25 -6.74
N GLY A 51 3.09 22.02 -7.84
CA GLY A 51 2.15 23.12 -8.01
C GLY A 51 0.91 22.72 -8.78
N CYS A 52 0.12 21.77 -8.26
CA CYS A 52 -1.26 21.54 -8.71
C CYS A 52 -2.20 22.49 -7.92
N ARG A 53 -1.99 23.81 -8.06
CA ARG A 53 -2.93 24.80 -7.54
C ARG A 53 -4.07 24.90 -8.54
N VAL A 54 -5.21 24.31 -8.22
CA VAL A 54 -6.51 24.67 -8.81
C VAL A 54 -6.83 26.07 -8.28
N ARG A 55 -6.27 27.11 -8.92
CA ARG A 55 -6.61 28.49 -8.60
C ARG A 55 -7.76 28.89 -9.51
N ALA A 56 -8.97 28.89 -8.97
CA ALA A 56 -10.10 29.58 -9.56
C ALA A 56 -9.94 31.08 -9.25
N GLU A 57 -9.09 31.77 -10.01
CA GLU A 57 -8.98 33.22 -9.91
C GLU A 57 -9.22 33.83 -11.29
N ASN A 58 -10.35 34.54 -11.39
CA ASN A 58 -10.53 35.64 -12.33
C ASN A 58 -9.57 36.74 -11.86
N HIS A 59 -8.47 36.93 -12.58
CA HIS A 59 -7.64 38.13 -12.43
C HIS A 59 -7.53 38.75 -13.82
N ASP A 60 -8.41 39.71 -14.05
CA ASP A 60 -8.19 40.78 -15.02
C ASP A 60 -7.07 41.66 -14.44
N ASP A 61 -5.98 41.82 -15.18
CA ASP A 61 -5.32 43.11 -15.46
C ASP A 61 -3.83 42.96 -15.79
N ASP A 62 -3.47 43.72 -16.84
CA ASP A 62 -2.19 44.35 -17.17
C ASP A 62 -1.05 43.57 -17.85
N ASP A 63 -1.05 43.76 -19.18
CA ASP A 63 0.05 43.94 -20.13
C ASP A 63 1.47 44.08 -19.54
N ASP A 64 2.36 43.13 -19.88
CA ASP A 64 3.78 43.37 -20.13
C ASP A 64 4.33 42.26 -21.06
N ASP A 65 4.84 42.68 -22.22
CA ASP A 65 5.45 41.85 -23.26
C ASP A 65 6.80 41.29 -22.79
N ASP A 66 6.83 40.03 -22.34
CA ASP A 66 8.09 39.31 -22.08
C ASP A 66 8.05 37.95 -22.81
N ASP A 67 8.84 37.84 -23.89
CA ASP A 67 9.07 36.66 -24.75
C ASP A 67 9.80 35.52 -24.00
N SER A 68 9.27 35.15 -22.83
CA SER A 68 9.66 33.92 -22.16
C SER A 68 9.02 32.76 -22.90
N ASP A 69 9.85 31.86 -23.46
CA ASP A 69 9.43 30.56 -23.98
C ASP A 69 8.49 29.91 -22.96
N GLY A 70 7.19 30.08 -23.22
CA GLY A 70 6.15 29.74 -22.27
C GLY A 70 6.08 28.23 -22.17
N ASP A 71 6.79 27.68 -21.19
CA ASP A 71 6.59 26.32 -20.73
C ASP A 71 5.08 26.18 -20.45
N ALA A 72 4.37 25.60 -21.42
CA ALA A 72 2.93 25.46 -21.41
C ALA A 72 2.59 24.50 -20.28
N LYS A 73 2.49 25.05 -19.06
CA LYS A 73 2.16 24.29 -17.88
C LYS A 73 0.77 23.74 -18.11
N LEU A 74 0.67 22.42 -18.19
CA LEU A 74 -0.59 21.73 -18.37
C LEU A 74 -1.51 22.11 -17.19
N VAL A 75 -2.40 23.09 -17.42
CA VAL A 75 -3.44 23.46 -16.46
C VAL A 75 -4.53 22.41 -16.60
N ILE A 76 -4.36 21.34 -15.83
CA ILE A 76 -5.31 20.25 -15.74
C ILE A 76 -6.51 20.76 -14.94
N SER A 77 -7.61 21.09 -15.62
CA SER A 77 -8.92 21.29 -14.99
C SER A 77 -9.74 20.01 -15.10
N GLY A 78 -10.28 19.54 -13.97
CA GLY A 78 -11.11 18.33 -13.88
C GLY A 78 -10.52 17.21 -13.04
N GLY A 79 -11.29 16.13 -12.88
CA GLY A 79 -10.84 14.92 -12.18
C GLY A 79 -9.85 14.10 -13.00
N LEU A 80 -9.04 13.27 -12.33
CA LEU A 80 -7.98 12.45 -12.96
C LEU A 80 -8.49 11.62 -14.15
N SER A 81 -9.69 11.06 -14.06
CA SER A 81 -10.34 10.31 -15.15
C SER A 81 -10.53 11.17 -16.42
N THR A 82 -10.99 12.41 -16.28
CA THR A 82 -11.15 13.36 -17.39
C THR A 82 -9.81 13.69 -18.06
N VAL A 83 -8.73 13.81 -17.26
CA VAL A 83 -7.37 14.06 -17.78
C VAL A 83 -6.90 12.91 -18.65
N LEU A 84 -7.01 11.69 -18.12
CA LEU A 84 -6.58 10.47 -18.81
C LEU A 84 -7.39 10.26 -20.10
N LEU A 85 -8.70 10.48 -20.06
CA LEU A 85 -9.56 10.43 -21.26
C LEU A 85 -9.20 11.50 -22.28
N SER A 86 -8.95 12.74 -21.84
CA SER A 86 -8.56 13.83 -22.74
C SER A 86 -7.21 13.54 -23.41
N LEU A 87 -6.27 12.92 -22.68
CA LEU A 87 -4.99 12.49 -23.24
C LEU A 87 -5.19 11.43 -24.34
N LEU A 88 -6.07 10.44 -24.08
CA LEU A 88 -6.42 9.41 -25.06
C LEU A 88 -7.11 10.01 -26.30
N GLU A 89 -8.05 10.94 -26.13
CA GLU A 89 -8.71 11.64 -27.24
C GLU A 89 -7.68 12.34 -28.14
N VAL A 90 -6.75 13.09 -27.55
CA VAL A 90 -5.73 13.84 -28.31
C VAL A 90 -4.73 12.89 -28.98
N ALA A 91 -4.30 11.83 -28.29
CA ALA A 91 -3.41 10.81 -28.88
C ALA A 91 -4.08 10.12 -30.08
N PHE A 92 -5.36 9.75 -29.95
CA PHE A 92 -6.15 9.16 -31.04
C PHE A 92 -6.35 10.13 -32.21
N GLU A 93 -6.66 11.39 -31.94
CA GLU A 93 -6.81 12.41 -32.99
C GLU A 93 -5.50 12.70 -33.73
N SER A 94 -4.35 12.65 -33.05
CA SER A 94 -3.03 12.82 -33.68
C SER A 94 -2.76 11.64 -34.62
N TRP A 95 -2.90 10.42 -34.08
CA TRP A 95 -2.68 9.19 -34.83
C TRP A 95 -3.62 9.05 -36.04
N SER A 96 -4.91 9.37 -35.90
CA SER A 96 -5.89 9.22 -36.99
C SER A 96 -5.78 10.25 -38.13
N LYS A 97 -5.04 11.35 -37.93
CA LYS A 97 -4.80 12.36 -38.98
C LYS A 97 -3.64 12.01 -39.90
N LEU A 98 -2.79 11.06 -39.51
CA LEU A 98 -1.69 10.57 -40.33
C LEU A 98 -2.25 9.66 -41.42
N HIS A 99 -2.45 10.23 -42.61
CA HIS A 99 -3.03 9.52 -43.77
C HIS A 99 -2.02 8.78 -44.64
N ASP A 100 -0.70 8.87 -44.38
CA ASP A 100 0.29 8.22 -45.25
C ASP A 100 1.67 8.00 -44.61
N ASP A 101 2.04 8.78 -43.60
CA ASP A 101 3.31 8.57 -42.89
C ASP A 101 3.06 7.73 -41.64
N ARG A 102 3.59 6.49 -41.65
CA ARG A 102 3.64 5.60 -40.49
C ARG A 102 4.59 6.17 -39.44
N ASP A 103 4.29 7.36 -38.91
CA ASP A 103 5.11 7.97 -37.88
C ASP A 103 4.99 7.11 -36.62
N SER A 104 6.00 6.26 -36.44
CA SER A 104 6.18 5.39 -35.28
C SER A 104 6.00 6.12 -33.96
N ARG A 105 6.20 7.45 -33.93
CA ARG A 105 6.04 8.29 -32.76
C ARG A 105 4.60 8.39 -32.27
N ASP A 106 3.64 8.70 -33.14
CA ASP A 106 2.23 8.88 -32.73
C ASP A 106 1.59 7.56 -32.33
N HIS A 107 1.96 6.47 -33.02
CA HIS A 107 1.62 5.11 -32.61
C HIS A 107 2.15 4.80 -31.21
N ALA A 108 3.44 5.07 -30.94
CA ALA A 108 4.05 4.85 -29.64
C ALA A 108 3.40 5.71 -28.52
N ILE A 109 3.01 6.96 -28.82
CA ILE A 109 2.28 7.82 -27.88
C ILE A 109 0.91 7.22 -27.55
N LEU A 110 0.17 6.71 -28.55
CA LEU A 110 -1.12 6.09 -28.34
C LEU A 110 -1.01 4.81 -27.49
N LEU A 111 -0.07 3.92 -27.81
CA LEU A 111 0.20 2.71 -27.02
C LEU A 111 0.58 3.03 -25.57
N ARG A 112 1.49 3.99 -25.35
CA ARG A 112 1.87 4.44 -24.00
C ARG A 112 0.68 5.03 -23.23
N THR A 113 -0.16 5.79 -23.92
CA THR A 113 -1.38 6.35 -23.32
C THR A 113 -2.35 5.24 -22.90
N LEU A 114 -2.61 4.26 -23.77
CA LEU A 114 -3.44 3.10 -23.43
C LEU A 114 -2.84 2.30 -22.27
N ALA A 115 -1.54 2.02 -22.29
CA ALA A 115 -0.85 1.33 -21.20
C ALA A 115 -0.97 2.07 -19.86
N LEU A 116 -0.86 3.41 -19.87
CA LEU A 116 -1.07 4.25 -18.69
C LEU A 116 -2.52 4.14 -18.17
N LEU A 117 -3.52 4.21 -19.05
CA LEU A 117 -4.93 4.06 -18.67
C LEU A 117 -5.22 2.67 -18.10
N SER A 118 -4.72 1.60 -18.73
CA SER A 118 -4.83 0.22 -18.26
C SER A 118 -4.19 0.06 -16.87
N ARG A 119 -2.98 0.59 -16.68
CA ARG A 119 -2.30 0.58 -15.37
C ARG A 119 -3.11 1.33 -14.31
N ALA A 120 -3.62 2.52 -14.64
CA ALA A 120 -4.43 3.33 -13.74
C ALA A 120 -5.73 2.62 -13.33
N ALA A 121 -6.45 2.03 -14.30
CA ALA A 121 -7.70 1.31 -14.07
C ALA A 121 -7.50 0.01 -13.25
N ARG A 122 -6.39 -0.71 -13.44
CA ARG A 122 -6.05 -1.88 -12.63
C ARG A 122 -5.66 -1.52 -11.20
N SER A 123 -4.91 -0.43 -11.04
CA SER A 123 -4.42 0.02 -9.73
C SER A 123 -5.54 0.60 -8.87
N ASP A 124 -6.50 1.30 -9.48
CA ASP A 124 -7.71 1.80 -8.84
C ASP A 124 -8.95 1.42 -9.68
N PRO A 125 -9.65 0.34 -9.31
CA PRO A 125 -10.85 -0.11 -10.03
C PRO A 125 -11.96 0.95 -10.10
N THR A 126 -12.04 1.85 -9.12
CA THR A 126 -13.03 2.94 -9.15
C THR A 126 -12.63 3.97 -10.19
N LEU A 127 -11.34 4.30 -10.29
CA LEU A 127 -10.84 5.14 -11.39
C LEU A 127 -11.10 4.48 -12.76
N GLY A 128 -10.97 3.16 -12.86
CA GLY A 128 -11.35 2.41 -14.05
C GLY A 128 -12.83 2.61 -14.43
N GLU A 129 -13.75 2.50 -13.46
CA GLU A 129 -15.17 2.81 -13.68
C GLU A 129 -15.40 4.28 -14.07
N GLU A 130 -14.68 5.21 -13.45
CA GLU A 130 -14.77 6.64 -13.78
C GLU A 130 -14.31 6.92 -15.21
N ILE A 131 -13.20 6.29 -15.67
CA ILE A 131 -12.73 6.39 -17.05
C ILE A 131 -13.77 5.79 -18.01
N ALA A 132 -14.35 4.64 -17.65
CA ALA A 132 -15.35 3.97 -18.49
C ALA A 132 -16.65 4.77 -18.64
N LYS A 133 -17.14 5.39 -17.57
CA LYS A 133 -18.39 6.18 -17.54
C LYS A 133 -18.17 7.66 -17.87
N GLY A 134 -16.94 8.12 -17.77
CA GLY A 134 -16.55 9.50 -17.95
C GLY A 134 -16.66 9.97 -19.39
N ARG A 135 -16.54 11.29 -19.56
CA ARG A 135 -16.40 11.93 -20.86
C ARG A 135 -15.09 12.68 -20.89
N GLY A 136 -14.34 12.51 -21.97
CA GLY A 136 -13.21 13.37 -22.27
C GLY A 136 -13.68 14.77 -22.65
N ARG A 137 -12.73 15.62 -22.98
CA ARG A 137 -12.99 17.03 -23.27
C ARG A 137 -13.79 17.23 -24.55
N GLY A 138 -13.62 16.34 -25.54
CA GLY A 138 -14.44 16.30 -26.75
C GLY A 138 -15.86 15.79 -26.52
N GLY A 139 -16.19 15.40 -25.29
CA GLY A 139 -17.46 14.78 -24.93
C GLY A 139 -17.56 13.31 -25.33
N MET A 140 -16.47 12.71 -25.86
CA MET A 140 -16.44 11.29 -26.17
C MET A 140 -16.30 10.47 -24.89
N THR A 141 -17.01 9.36 -24.84
CA THR A 141 -16.80 8.35 -23.80
C THR A 141 -15.60 7.48 -24.18
N LEU A 142 -15.00 6.79 -23.22
CA LEU A 142 -13.97 5.78 -23.50
C LEU A 142 -14.46 4.80 -24.58
N ALA A 143 -15.71 4.33 -24.45
CA ALA A 143 -16.30 3.41 -25.40
C ALA A 143 -16.35 3.98 -26.83
N ALA A 144 -16.69 5.25 -27.00
CA ALA A 144 -16.72 5.89 -28.30
C ALA A 144 -15.32 6.03 -28.91
N VAL A 145 -14.31 6.38 -28.10
CA VAL A 145 -12.92 6.47 -28.58
C VAL A 145 -12.39 5.08 -28.96
N CYS A 146 -12.59 4.07 -28.12
CA CYS A 146 -12.17 2.69 -28.38
C CYS A 146 -12.85 2.11 -29.63
N SER A 147 -14.16 2.32 -29.81
CA SER A 147 -14.87 1.86 -31.02
C SER A 147 -14.30 2.48 -32.29
N ARG A 148 -14.05 3.80 -32.31
CA ARG A 148 -13.44 4.47 -33.46
C ARG A 148 -12.01 4.02 -33.71
N LEU A 149 -11.26 3.73 -32.65
CA LEU A 149 -9.91 3.20 -32.75
C LEU A 149 -9.91 1.81 -33.38
N LEU A 150 -10.81 0.91 -32.95
CA LEU A 150 -10.96 -0.42 -33.55
C LEU A 150 -11.39 -0.33 -35.03
N GLU A 151 -12.35 0.53 -35.37
CA GLU A 151 -12.77 0.77 -36.75
C GLU A 151 -11.57 1.21 -37.62
N ARG A 152 -10.75 2.15 -37.13
CA ARG A 152 -9.55 2.60 -37.85
C ARG A 152 -8.49 1.52 -37.98
N ILE A 153 -8.28 0.70 -36.96
CA ILE A 153 -7.35 -0.45 -37.05
C ILE A 153 -7.83 -1.43 -38.12
N ASP A 154 -9.13 -1.77 -38.12
CA ASP A 154 -9.70 -2.69 -39.11
C ASP A 154 -9.62 -2.13 -40.54
N GLU A 155 -9.82 -0.82 -40.73
CA GLU A 155 -9.60 -0.13 -42.02
C GLU A 155 -8.15 -0.27 -42.49
N HIS A 156 -7.17 0.00 -41.62
CA HIS A 156 -5.74 -0.14 -41.95
C HIS A 156 -5.33 -1.58 -42.28
N VAL A 157 -5.86 -2.57 -41.55
CA VAL A 157 -5.60 -3.99 -41.82
C VAL A 157 -6.21 -4.41 -43.15
N ALA A 158 -7.41 -3.91 -43.49
CA ALA A 158 -8.08 -4.21 -44.76
C ALA A 158 -7.35 -3.60 -45.97
N ASP A 159 -6.90 -2.35 -45.87
CA ASP A 159 -6.19 -1.64 -46.94
C ASP A 159 -4.84 -2.30 -47.28
N ASN A 160 -4.13 -2.82 -46.26
CA ASN A 160 -2.86 -3.50 -46.44
C ASN A 160 -3.00 -4.96 -46.97
N GLY A 161 -4.17 -5.59 -46.82
CA GLY A 161 -4.43 -6.96 -47.28
C GLY A 161 -4.79 -7.09 -48.77
N GLY A 162 -4.94 -5.97 -49.49
CA GLY A 162 -5.68 -5.90 -50.75
C GLY A 162 -4.95 -6.23 -52.06
N GLY A 163 -3.62 -6.23 -52.15
CA GLY A 163 -3.00 -6.60 -53.43
C GLY A 163 -1.50 -6.37 -53.61
N GLY A 164 -0.78 -7.44 -53.97
CA GLY A 164 0.52 -7.39 -54.60
C GLY A 164 1.55 -8.31 -53.94
N GLU A 165 2.05 -9.30 -54.68
CA GLU A 165 3.04 -10.32 -54.25
C GLU A 165 4.43 -9.77 -53.82
N CYS A 166 4.61 -8.44 -53.68
CA CYS A 166 5.89 -7.80 -53.37
C CYS A 166 5.98 -7.08 -52.01
N ALA A 167 4.98 -7.19 -51.12
CA ALA A 167 4.93 -6.45 -49.84
C ALA A 167 5.28 -7.28 -48.58
N SER A 168 6.14 -8.31 -48.68
CA SER A 168 6.16 -9.36 -47.64
C SER A 168 6.89 -9.08 -46.33
N SER A 169 7.71 -8.01 -46.19
CA SER A 169 8.52 -7.81 -44.96
C SER A 169 8.15 -6.58 -44.12
N LEU A 170 7.59 -5.51 -44.72
CA LEU A 170 7.12 -4.32 -43.99
C LEU A 170 5.68 -4.44 -43.48
N VAL A 171 5.06 -5.61 -43.70
CA VAL A 171 3.67 -5.90 -43.30
C VAL A 171 3.64 -6.66 -41.97
N GLU A 172 4.70 -7.38 -41.60
CA GLU A 172 4.75 -8.14 -40.34
C GLU A 172 4.88 -7.22 -39.12
N ASP A 173 5.86 -6.31 -39.10
CA ASP A 173 6.07 -5.37 -37.97
C ASP A 173 4.84 -4.49 -37.70
N ASP A 174 4.16 -4.08 -38.77
CA ASP A 174 2.92 -3.30 -38.69
C ASP A 174 1.76 -4.12 -38.12
N ALA A 175 1.63 -5.39 -38.51
CA ALA A 175 0.57 -6.27 -38.04
C ALA A 175 0.69 -6.53 -36.53
N ASP A 176 1.91 -6.73 -36.02
CA ASP A 176 2.18 -6.89 -34.59
C ASP A 176 1.82 -5.61 -33.82
N ALA A 177 2.19 -4.44 -34.33
CA ALA A 177 1.85 -3.15 -33.71
C ALA A 177 0.32 -2.92 -33.64
N PHE A 178 -0.42 -3.30 -34.68
CA PHE A 178 -1.89 -3.24 -34.67
C PHE A 178 -2.52 -4.28 -33.72
N ALA A 179 -1.92 -5.46 -33.59
CA ALA A 179 -2.35 -6.47 -32.63
C ALA A 179 -2.15 -5.98 -31.19
N ASP A 180 -0.98 -5.42 -30.87
CA ASP A 180 -0.69 -4.81 -29.56
C ASP A 180 -1.68 -3.69 -29.22
N LEU A 181 -2.00 -2.85 -30.21
CA LEU A 181 -2.96 -1.77 -30.05
C LEU A 181 -4.37 -2.29 -29.78
N ARG A 182 -4.80 -3.33 -30.51
CA ARG A 182 -6.09 -3.99 -30.34
C ARG A 182 -6.20 -4.63 -28.96
N ASP A 183 -5.14 -5.32 -28.51
CA ASP A 183 -5.08 -5.94 -27.20
C ASP A 183 -5.12 -4.90 -26.07
N ALA A 184 -4.38 -3.80 -26.21
CA ALA A 184 -4.42 -2.68 -25.27
C ALA A 184 -5.82 -2.03 -25.19
N VAL A 185 -6.51 -1.88 -26.32
CA VAL A 185 -7.90 -1.40 -26.35
C VAL A 185 -8.83 -2.37 -25.65
N PHE A 186 -8.71 -3.68 -25.91
CA PHE A 186 -9.56 -4.68 -25.26
C PHE A 186 -9.32 -4.78 -23.76
N GLU A 187 -8.09 -4.62 -23.29
CA GLU A 187 -7.77 -4.62 -21.86
C GLU A 187 -8.51 -3.47 -21.13
N ILE A 188 -8.61 -2.31 -21.76
CA ILE A 188 -9.26 -1.10 -21.21
C ILE A 188 -10.78 -1.08 -21.46
N TYR A 189 -11.25 -1.75 -22.51
CA TYR A 189 -12.67 -1.84 -22.87
C TYR A 189 -13.42 -2.95 -22.13
N SER A 190 -12.72 -4.03 -21.75
CA SER A 190 -13.26 -5.18 -21.00
C SER A 190 -13.37 -5.08 -19.45
N PRO A 191 -13.11 -3.98 -18.70
CA PRO A 191 -12.93 -4.06 -17.24
C PRO A 191 -14.18 -4.36 -16.39
N SER A 192 -15.33 -4.74 -16.94
CA SER A 192 -16.55 -4.92 -16.13
C SER A 192 -17.50 -6.03 -16.58
N SER A 193 -17.12 -6.91 -17.50
CA SER A 193 -17.94 -8.09 -17.85
C SER A 193 -17.81 -9.24 -16.84
N SER A 194 -16.94 -9.11 -15.83
CA SER A 194 -16.74 -10.14 -14.79
C SER A 194 -17.85 -10.19 -13.72
N SER A 195 -18.78 -9.23 -13.69
CA SER A 195 -20.05 -9.36 -12.94
C SER A 195 -21.12 -10.01 -13.81
N SER A 196 -20.91 -11.30 -14.05
CA SER A 196 -21.83 -12.34 -14.54
C SER A 196 -23.33 -12.03 -14.40
N SER A 197 -23.89 -11.30 -15.35
CA SER A 197 -25.33 -11.29 -15.64
C SER A 197 -25.49 -11.20 -17.15
N SER A 198 -25.80 -12.34 -17.74
CA SER A 198 -25.82 -12.67 -19.16
C SER A 198 -26.95 -12.00 -19.97
N SER A 199 -27.26 -10.73 -19.69
CA SER A 199 -28.19 -9.95 -20.50
C SER A 199 -27.41 -9.16 -21.55
N SER A 200 -27.49 -9.62 -22.80
CA SER A 200 -26.87 -9.05 -24.01
C SER A 200 -27.42 -7.69 -24.44
N SER A 201 -28.04 -6.92 -23.55
CA SER A 201 -28.43 -5.55 -23.81
C SER A 201 -27.23 -4.64 -23.57
N LEU A 202 -26.84 -3.88 -24.59
CA LEU A 202 -25.90 -2.75 -24.48
C LEU A 202 -26.15 -2.00 -23.16
N PRO A 203 -25.11 -1.67 -22.38
CA PRO A 203 -25.28 -1.09 -21.06
C PRO A 203 -26.09 0.20 -21.20
N ALA A 204 -27.35 0.14 -20.76
CA ALA A 204 -28.23 1.28 -20.74
C ALA A 204 -27.54 2.38 -19.93
N SER A 205 -27.17 3.49 -20.60
CA SER A 205 -26.79 4.79 -20.02
C SER A 205 -26.39 4.71 -18.54
N CYS A 206 -25.20 4.15 -18.24
CA CYS A 206 -24.74 4.15 -16.87
C CYS A 206 -24.45 5.61 -16.49
N MET A 207 -25.20 6.14 -15.53
CA MET A 207 -25.00 7.50 -15.03
C MET A 207 -23.58 7.62 -14.47
N PRO A 208 -22.90 8.76 -14.65
CA PRO A 208 -21.61 9.00 -14.01
C PRO A 208 -21.74 8.88 -12.50
N LEU A 209 -20.67 8.39 -11.84
CA LEU A 209 -20.61 8.33 -10.39
C LEU A 209 -20.67 9.76 -9.81
N THR A 210 -21.44 9.94 -8.74
CA THR A 210 -21.50 11.19 -8.00
C THR A 210 -20.23 11.40 -7.17
N ASP A 211 -19.86 12.65 -6.87
CA ASP A 211 -18.68 12.96 -6.04
C ASP A 211 -18.73 12.25 -4.67
N ASP A 212 -19.93 12.11 -4.08
CA ASP A 212 -20.11 11.43 -2.80
C ASP A 212 -19.88 9.92 -2.92
N GLU A 213 -20.36 9.28 -4.01
CA GLU A 213 -20.02 7.88 -4.30
C GLU A 213 -18.52 7.70 -4.49
N LEU A 214 -17.87 8.60 -5.23
CA LEU A 214 -16.43 8.55 -5.46
C LEU A 214 -15.64 8.68 -4.17
N ARG A 215 -16.02 9.62 -3.29
CA ARG A 215 -15.41 9.80 -1.97
C ARG A 215 -15.63 8.60 -1.06
N SER A 216 -16.82 7.99 -1.08
CA SER A 216 -17.12 6.80 -0.27
C SER A 216 -16.31 5.56 -0.68
N ARG A 217 -15.80 5.54 -1.92
CA ARG A 217 -14.96 4.47 -2.46
C ARG A 217 -13.45 4.74 -2.31
N LEU A 218 -13.07 5.88 -1.74
CA LEU A 218 -11.67 6.13 -1.45
C LEU A 218 -11.20 5.21 -0.31
N PRO A 219 -9.94 4.74 -0.36
CA PRO A 219 -9.32 4.05 0.77
C PRO A 219 -9.36 4.89 2.04
N LEU A 220 -9.51 4.21 3.17
CA LEU A 220 -9.41 4.84 4.48
C LEU A 220 -7.97 5.34 4.70
N LEU A 221 -7.86 6.56 5.21
CA LEU A 221 -6.58 7.23 5.46
C LEU A 221 -6.28 7.23 6.96
N TYR A 222 -5.24 6.49 7.37
CA TYR A 222 -4.77 6.46 8.74
C TYR A 222 -3.50 7.29 8.88
N HIS A 223 -3.63 8.50 9.43
CA HIS A 223 -2.49 9.34 9.80
C HIS A 223 -2.07 9.01 11.24
N LEU A 224 -1.15 8.05 11.38
CA LEU A 224 -0.70 7.53 12.66
C LEU A 224 0.41 8.41 13.23
N THR A 225 0.14 9.07 14.35
CA THR A 225 1.13 9.86 15.09
C THR A 225 1.64 9.10 16.30
N PRO A 226 2.91 9.27 16.70
CA PRO A 226 3.40 8.76 17.98
C PRO A 226 2.56 9.28 19.15
N ALA A 227 2.25 8.40 20.10
CA ALA A 227 1.47 8.71 21.29
C ALA A 227 2.29 9.45 22.36
N HIS A 228 3.63 9.36 22.30
CA HIS A 228 4.51 10.20 23.09
C HIS A 228 4.45 11.64 22.55
N ARG A 229 3.37 12.37 22.85
CA ARG A 229 3.46 13.83 22.83
C ARG A 229 4.45 14.18 23.93
N SER A 230 5.65 14.59 23.53
CA SER A 230 6.54 15.21 24.49
C SER A 230 5.73 16.34 25.12
N ARG A 231 5.43 16.23 26.41
CA ARG A 231 4.95 17.36 27.23
C ARG A 231 6.11 18.35 27.36
N HIS A 232 6.72 18.72 26.25
CA HIS A 232 7.72 19.74 26.15
C HIS A 232 6.99 21.08 26.31
N ARG A 233 6.68 21.36 27.58
CA ARG A 233 7.06 22.61 28.21
C ARG A 233 6.33 23.85 27.67
N GLU A 234 5.00 23.81 27.66
CA GLU A 234 4.22 25.06 27.70
C GLU A 234 4.29 25.74 29.08
N ASP A 235 4.80 25.07 30.13
CA ASP A 235 4.96 25.64 31.49
C ASP A 235 6.16 26.60 31.65
N GLY A 236 6.69 27.18 30.55
CA GLY A 236 8.01 27.80 30.53
C GLY A 236 8.12 29.33 30.41
N GLU A 237 7.06 30.07 30.11
CA GLU A 237 7.13 31.53 29.87
C GLU A 237 6.30 32.36 30.86
N THR A 238 6.42 32.10 32.16
CA THR A 238 6.08 33.12 33.18
C THR A 238 6.99 33.03 34.40
N GLY A 239 8.27 33.42 34.28
CA GLY A 239 9.15 33.35 35.45
C GLY A 239 10.57 33.91 35.33
N ARG A 240 10.70 35.23 35.16
CA ARG A 240 11.71 36.13 35.76
C ARG A 240 13.17 35.64 35.92
N GLU A 241 14.03 36.25 35.11
CA GLU A 241 15.11 37.17 35.53
C GLU A 241 15.83 36.96 36.89
N ARG A 242 17.18 36.93 36.82
CA ARG A 242 18.21 37.09 37.88
C ARG A 242 18.47 35.82 38.71
N ASP A 243 19.69 35.36 38.96
CA ASP A 243 20.91 36.09 39.28
C ASP A 243 22.15 35.15 39.23
N ARG A 244 23.35 35.72 38.97
CA ARG A 244 24.72 35.28 39.39
C ARG A 244 25.52 34.20 38.63
N ARG A 245 26.42 34.74 37.80
CA ARG A 245 27.89 34.55 37.75
C ARG A 245 28.52 33.43 38.61
N GLY A 246 29.26 32.53 37.93
CA GLY A 246 30.34 31.70 38.50
C GLY A 246 31.17 31.01 37.39
N PRO A 247 32.50 30.84 37.52
CA PRO A 247 33.40 30.72 36.36
C PRO A 247 33.81 29.28 35.97
N LEU A 248 33.99 29.11 34.65
CA LEU A 248 34.97 28.29 33.92
C LEU A 248 35.60 27.10 34.66
N LEU A 249 35.33 25.86 34.21
CA LEU A 249 36.38 24.88 33.86
C LEU A 249 35.82 23.57 33.25
N TRP A 250 36.61 22.99 32.33
CA TRP A 250 36.47 21.70 31.61
C TRP A 250 35.62 21.63 30.33
N ARG A 251 36.24 22.05 29.21
CA ARG A 251 35.94 21.58 27.86
C ARG A 251 36.57 20.20 27.64
N HIS A 252 35.81 19.13 27.82
CA HIS A 252 36.02 17.93 27.02
C HIS A 252 35.19 18.05 25.75
N SER A 253 35.86 17.93 24.60
CA SER A 253 35.25 17.73 23.30
C SER A 253 34.48 16.39 23.32
N THR A 254 33.25 16.44 23.82
CA THR A 254 32.26 15.42 23.52
C THR A 254 31.97 15.57 22.04
N ARG A 255 32.45 14.60 21.24
CA ARG A 255 31.90 14.36 19.90
C ARG A 255 30.39 14.43 20.05
N ARG A 256 29.82 15.50 19.50
CA ARG A 256 28.41 15.82 19.52
C ARG A 256 27.73 14.69 18.78
N ARG A 257 27.36 13.61 19.49
CA ARG A 257 26.43 12.60 19.00
C ARG A 257 25.21 13.40 18.57
N LYS A 258 25.10 13.64 17.26
CA LYS A 258 23.92 14.19 16.58
C LYS A 258 22.78 13.38 17.20
N ARG A 259 21.90 14.03 17.98
CA ARG A 259 20.81 13.33 18.65
C ARG A 259 20.02 12.67 17.54
N VAL A 260 20.15 11.36 17.40
CA VAL A 260 19.37 10.56 16.48
C VAL A 260 17.91 10.76 16.90
N GLY A 261 17.20 11.52 16.08
CA GLY A 261 15.76 11.50 15.88
C GLY A 261 14.86 11.59 17.11
N ASP A 262 14.53 12.81 17.53
CA ASP A 262 13.29 13.11 18.28
C ASP A 262 12.06 13.19 17.34
N ALA A 263 12.26 12.87 16.06
CA ALA A 263 11.23 12.86 15.04
C ALA A 263 10.90 11.40 14.68
N THR A 264 10.22 10.68 15.57
CA THR A 264 9.37 9.58 15.09
C THR A 264 8.31 10.23 14.20
N THR A 265 8.56 10.22 12.89
CA THR A 265 7.70 10.87 11.89
C THR A 265 6.35 10.17 11.88
N ALA A 266 5.28 10.94 11.83
CA ALA A 266 3.96 10.40 11.60
C ALA A 266 3.96 9.48 10.37
N THR A 267 3.22 8.38 10.44
CA THR A 267 3.12 7.39 9.37
C THR A 267 1.72 7.42 8.79
N THR A 268 1.62 7.72 7.50
CA THR A 268 0.37 7.60 6.75
C THR A 268 0.25 6.20 6.15
N VAL A 269 -0.90 5.56 6.36
CA VAL A 269 -1.27 4.27 5.78
C VAL A 269 -2.63 4.39 5.08
N PHE A 270 -2.71 3.84 3.87
CA PHE A 270 -3.94 3.78 3.07
C PHE A 270 -4.51 2.37 3.13
N ILE A 271 -5.81 2.24 3.41
CA ILE A 271 -6.48 0.94 3.51
C ILE A 271 -7.69 0.91 2.61
N SER A 272 -7.61 0.13 1.53
CA SER A 272 -8.78 -0.24 0.74
C SER A 272 -9.56 -1.28 1.54
N GLN A 273 -10.83 -0.98 1.81
CA GLN A 273 -11.75 -1.94 2.41
C GLN A 273 -12.32 -2.87 1.34
N VAL A 274 -12.72 -4.07 1.75
CA VAL A 274 -13.46 -4.96 0.86
C VAL A 274 -14.90 -4.47 0.78
N THR A 275 -15.31 -4.03 -0.42
CA THR A 275 -16.63 -3.43 -0.67
C THR A 275 -17.72 -4.44 -1.04
N ARG A 276 -17.38 -5.74 -1.18
CA ARG A 276 -18.37 -6.79 -1.44
C ARG A 276 -19.31 -6.93 -0.25
N ARG A 277 -20.59 -7.21 -0.55
CA ARG A 277 -21.67 -7.26 0.44
C ARG A 277 -21.33 -8.26 1.56
N GLN A 278 -21.24 -7.74 2.77
CA GLN A 278 -21.04 -8.48 4.01
C GLN A 278 -22.40 -9.06 4.43
N CYS A 279 -22.51 -10.38 4.51
CA CYS A 279 -23.73 -11.11 4.85
C CYS A 279 -23.55 -12.08 6.04
N ALA A 280 -22.32 -12.37 6.51
CA ALA A 280 -22.05 -13.40 7.52
C ALA A 280 -20.81 -13.13 8.41
N GLN A 281 -20.64 -13.92 9.47
CA GLN A 281 -19.47 -13.89 10.37
C GLN A 281 -18.13 -14.14 9.64
N ALA A 282 -18.15 -14.73 8.43
CA ALA A 282 -16.99 -14.87 7.56
C ALA A 282 -16.43 -13.53 7.03
N ASP A 283 -17.17 -12.43 7.24
CA ASP A 283 -16.91 -11.12 6.65
C ASP A 283 -16.25 -10.14 7.62
N VAL A 284 -15.91 -10.58 8.83
CA VAL A 284 -15.27 -9.72 9.86
C VAL A 284 -13.88 -9.23 9.46
N GLY A 285 -13.20 -9.91 8.53
CA GLY A 285 -11.91 -9.50 8.00
C GLY A 285 -11.96 -8.30 7.04
N PHE A 286 -13.16 -7.82 6.69
CA PHE A 286 -13.35 -6.75 5.69
C PHE A 286 -13.46 -5.34 6.27
N VAL A 287 -13.54 -5.22 7.59
CA VAL A 287 -13.69 -3.94 8.28
C VAL A 287 -12.44 -3.59 9.09
N MET A 288 -12.30 -2.31 9.45
CA MET A 288 -11.25 -1.90 10.37
C MET A 288 -11.71 -2.09 11.81
N TRP A 289 -10.91 -2.75 12.63
CA TRP A 289 -11.18 -2.91 14.06
C TRP A 289 -10.41 -1.90 14.90
N PRO A 290 -10.98 -1.44 16.03
CA PRO A 290 -10.34 -0.43 16.89
C PRO A 290 -8.96 -0.87 17.41
N SER A 291 -8.80 -2.15 17.74
CA SER A 291 -7.53 -2.70 18.24
C SER A 291 -6.39 -2.61 17.20
N ALA A 292 -6.70 -2.67 15.90
CA ALA A 292 -5.71 -2.53 14.84
C ALA A 292 -5.15 -1.11 14.79
N ILE A 293 -6.01 -0.09 14.99
CA ILE A 293 -5.59 1.31 15.07
C ILE A 293 -4.69 1.53 16.29
N VAL A 294 -5.10 1.02 17.45
CA VAL A 294 -4.33 1.12 18.71
C VAL A 294 -2.95 0.47 18.56
N LEU A 295 -2.88 -0.77 18.07
CA LEU A 295 -1.60 -1.46 17.90
C LEU A 295 -0.71 -0.74 16.88
N SER A 296 -1.28 -0.22 15.80
CA SER A 296 -0.52 0.55 14.80
C SER A 296 0.08 1.84 15.38
N ARG A 297 -0.69 2.58 16.20
CA ARG A 297 -0.17 3.75 16.94
C ARG A 297 0.92 3.37 17.93
N TYR A 298 0.78 2.23 18.60
CA TYR A 298 1.81 1.70 19.48
C TYR A 298 3.11 1.42 18.70
N LEU A 299 3.03 0.79 17.53
CA LEU A 299 4.21 0.51 16.70
C LEU A 299 4.93 1.78 16.23
N VAL A 300 4.18 2.80 15.80
CA VAL A 300 4.73 4.11 15.44
C VAL A 300 5.42 4.79 16.63
N SER A 301 4.88 4.58 17.84
CA SER A 301 5.47 5.10 19.09
C SER A 301 6.68 4.29 19.57
N ASN A 302 6.82 3.04 19.13
CA ASN A 302 7.82 2.09 19.60
C ASN A 302 8.53 1.37 18.45
N PRO A 303 9.17 2.10 17.51
CA PRO A 303 9.80 1.50 16.34
C PRO A 303 10.89 0.47 16.70
N HIS A 304 11.55 0.66 17.85
CA HIS A 304 12.57 -0.26 18.39
C HIS A 304 12.05 -1.68 18.64
N ARG A 305 10.73 -1.89 18.76
CA ARG A 305 10.15 -3.23 18.92
C ARG A 305 10.18 -4.06 17.63
N LEU A 306 10.29 -3.41 16.48
CA LEU A 306 10.32 -4.07 15.16
C LEU A 306 11.75 -4.30 14.64
N VAL A 307 12.73 -3.64 15.25
CA VAL A 307 14.14 -3.76 14.87
C VAL A 307 14.83 -4.70 15.85
N VAL A 308 14.85 -5.99 15.52
CA VAL A 308 15.59 -6.97 16.32
C VAL A 308 17.04 -7.01 15.82
N PRO A 309 18.03 -6.72 16.68
CA PRO A 309 19.43 -6.75 16.28
C PRO A 309 19.80 -8.17 15.80
N PRO A 310 20.67 -8.29 14.76
CA PRO A 310 21.15 -9.59 14.31
C PRO A 310 21.72 -10.35 15.49
N ARG A 311 21.23 -11.56 15.74
CA ARG A 311 21.75 -12.35 16.85
C ARG A 311 23.08 -12.96 16.47
N GLU A 312 24.07 -12.77 17.34
CA GLU A 312 25.28 -13.59 17.37
C GLU A 312 24.93 -14.97 17.92
N GLU A 313 24.12 -15.75 17.19
CA GLU A 313 23.87 -17.14 17.56
C GLU A 313 25.14 -17.95 17.34
N GLY A 314 25.88 -18.11 18.44
CA GLY A 314 26.93 -19.10 18.62
C GLY A 314 27.78 -19.32 17.39
N ARG A 315 28.44 -18.25 16.88
CA ARG A 315 29.48 -18.34 15.85
C ARG A 315 30.47 -19.42 16.29
N ALA A 316 30.22 -20.66 15.87
CA ALA A 316 31.23 -21.69 15.83
C ALA A 316 32.28 -21.12 14.89
N VAL A 317 33.41 -20.73 15.49
CA VAL A 317 34.53 -20.05 14.84
C VAL A 317 34.85 -20.80 13.54
N GLY A 318 34.51 -20.21 12.38
CA GLY A 318 34.85 -20.76 11.06
C GLY A 318 33.73 -20.89 10.02
N ARG A 319 32.45 -20.64 10.33
CA ARG A 319 31.37 -20.64 9.31
C ARG A 319 30.76 -19.26 9.13
N THR A 320 30.98 -18.67 7.96
CA THR A 320 30.31 -17.45 7.48
C THR A 320 28.87 -17.78 7.13
N THR A 321 28.01 -17.94 8.12
CA THR A 321 26.56 -17.98 7.90
C THR A 321 26.07 -16.55 7.71
N THR A 322 25.46 -16.28 6.56
CA THR A 322 24.71 -15.04 6.35
C THR A 322 23.64 -14.92 7.44
N PRO A 323 23.52 -13.76 8.12
CA PRO A 323 22.47 -13.57 9.12
C PRO A 323 21.10 -13.80 8.48
N SER A 324 20.19 -14.45 9.19
CA SER A 324 18.80 -14.59 8.74
C SER A 324 18.06 -13.25 8.89
N PRO A 325 17.12 -12.92 7.98
CA PRO A 325 16.30 -11.73 8.13
C PRO A 325 15.44 -11.80 9.39
N SER A 326 15.21 -10.65 10.03
CA SER A 326 14.19 -10.54 11.08
C SER A 326 12.81 -10.75 10.48
N VAL A 327 12.00 -11.61 11.07
CA VAL A 327 10.66 -11.92 10.57
C VAL A 327 9.60 -11.34 11.50
N VAL A 328 8.72 -10.52 10.94
CA VAL A 328 7.51 -10.01 11.60
C VAL A 328 6.32 -10.75 11.02
N LEU A 329 5.47 -11.33 11.86
CA LEU A 329 4.28 -12.07 11.45
C LEU A 329 3.03 -11.42 12.04
N GLU A 330 2.09 -10.97 11.21
CA GLU A 330 0.77 -10.54 11.66
C GLU A 330 -0.23 -11.68 11.53
N LEU A 331 -0.96 -11.98 12.62
CA LEU A 331 -2.04 -12.99 12.66
C LEU A 331 -3.40 -12.33 12.52
N GLY A 332 -4.27 -12.90 11.69
CA GLY A 332 -5.67 -12.45 11.55
C GLY A 332 -5.77 -10.98 11.14
N ALA A 333 -5.04 -10.62 10.09
CA ALA A 333 -4.75 -9.23 9.74
C ALA A 333 -5.97 -8.44 9.26
N GLY A 334 -7.03 -9.11 8.77
CA GLY A 334 -8.18 -8.43 8.18
C GLY A 334 -7.75 -7.46 7.07
N CYS A 335 -7.93 -6.16 7.29
CA CYS A 335 -7.49 -5.14 6.33
C CYS A 335 -5.96 -4.96 6.20
N GLY A 336 -5.15 -5.53 7.11
CA GLY A 336 -3.67 -5.48 7.07
C GLY A 336 -3.02 -4.22 7.66
N LEU A 337 -3.76 -3.41 8.42
CA LEU A 337 -3.26 -2.11 8.92
C LEU A 337 -2.00 -2.25 9.79
N VAL A 338 -1.95 -3.24 10.68
CA VAL A 338 -0.85 -3.37 11.64
C VAL A 338 0.44 -3.78 10.94
N GLY A 339 0.39 -4.80 10.08
CA GLY A 339 1.55 -5.29 9.33
C GLY A 339 2.06 -4.28 8.31
N ILE A 340 1.16 -3.56 7.62
CA ILE A 340 1.57 -2.46 6.73
C ILE A 340 2.25 -1.34 7.52
N THR A 341 1.70 -1.00 8.70
CA THR A 341 2.32 -0.02 9.60
C THR A 341 3.69 -0.49 10.06
N ALA A 342 3.84 -1.77 10.44
CA ALA A 342 5.12 -2.35 10.82
C ALA A 342 6.14 -2.25 9.67
N ALA A 343 5.74 -2.59 8.45
CA ALA A 343 6.58 -2.47 7.26
C ALA A 343 7.01 -1.02 7.01
N ARG A 344 6.08 -0.06 7.10
CA ARG A 344 6.38 1.37 6.94
C ARG A 344 7.38 1.86 8.00
N VAL A 345 7.20 1.46 9.26
CA VAL A 345 8.10 1.83 10.37
C VAL A 345 9.50 1.24 10.16
N ILE A 346 9.61 -0.02 9.71
CA ILE A 346 10.89 -0.67 9.38
C ILE A 346 11.60 0.06 8.25
N LEU A 347 10.89 0.40 7.17
CA LEU A 347 11.47 1.15 6.04
C LEU A 347 11.93 2.55 6.46
N ALA A 348 11.12 3.27 7.23
CA ALA A 348 11.47 4.62 7.72
C ALA A 348 12.70 4.61 8.62
N SER A 349 12.85 3.58 9.47
CA SER A 349 14.00 3.43 10.37
C SER A 349 15.32 3.19 9.62
N ARG A 350 15.26 2.72 8.37
CA ARG A 350 16.43 2.49 7.51
C ARG A 350 16.85 3.74 6.75
N LEU A 351 15.87 4.48 6.22
CA LEU A 351 16.15 5.75 5.52
C LEU A 351 16.77 6.80 6.45
N GLY A 352 16.47 6.75 7.75
CA GLY A 352 17.02 7.68 8.73
C GLY A 352 18.49 7.45 9.10
N THR A 353 19.15 6.38 8.60
CA THR A 353 20.57 6.10 8.86
C THR A 353 21.50 6.53 7.73
N ASP A 354 20.95 7.00 6.62
CA ASP A 354 21.72 7.47 5.48
C ASP A 354 22.19 8.90 5.80
N ASP A 355 23.33 9.01 6.50
CA ASP A 355 24.13 10.24 6.52
C ASP A 355 24.55 10.52 5.06
N ASP A 356 24.08 11.65 4.52
CA ASP A 356 24.21 12.15 3.13
C ASP A 356 25.65 12.28 2.55
N ASP A 357 26.66 11.63 3.14
CA ASP A 357 28.08 11.81 2.83
C ASP A 357 28.75 10.56 2.18
N TYR A 358 28.01 9.53 1.78
CA TYR A 358 28.59 8.33 1.13
C TYR A 358 28.26 8.22 -0.36
N ASP A 359 29.29 8.03 -1.18
CA ASP A 359 29.22 7.84 -2.63
C ASP A 359 28.28 6.66 -3.01
N ASP A 360 27.38 6.90 -3.98
CA ASP A 360 26.29 6.00 -4.41
C ASP A 360 26.73 4.55 -4.77
N GLU A 361 28.01 4.31 -5.07
CA GLU A 361 28.51 2.98 -5.45
C GLU A 361 28.62 1.99 -4.27
N GLU A 362 28.79 2.45 -3.02
CA GLU A 362 28.93 1.55 -1.85
C GLU A 362 27.56 1.06 -1.31
N VAL A 363 26.47 1.71 -1.71
CA VAL A 363 25.09 1.40 -1.25
C VAL A 363 24.55 0.14 -1.94
N GLU A 364 24.91 -0.12 -3.19
CA GLU A 364 24.52 -1.32 -3.94
C GLU A 364 25.15 -2.59 -3.35
N GLU A 365 26.40 -2.54 -2.86
CA GLU A 365 27.12 -3.71 -2.34
C GLU A 365 26.62 -4.16 -0.95
N ARG A 366 26.10 -3.22 -0.14
CA ARG A 366 25.41 -3.53 1.13
C ARG A 366 24.02 -4.15 0.95
N ARG A 367 23.51 -4.27 -0.28
CA ARG A 367 22.25 -4.99 -0.58
C ARG A 367 22.30 -6.49 -0.27
N GLY A 368 23.47 -7.04 0.05
CA GLY A 368 23.61 -8.40 0.58
C GLY A 368 23.03 -8.60 1.99
N GLU A 369 22.67 -7.54 2.71
CA GLU A 369 21.98 -7.66 4.00
C GLU A 369 20.54 -8.15 3.83
N THR A 370 20.23 -9.26 4.50
CA THR A 370 18.90 -9.85 4.49
C THR A 370 17.87 -8.87 5.02
N ARG A 371 16.93 -8.46 4.15
CA ARG A 371 15.87 -7.51 4.51
C ARG A 371 14.88 -8.17 5.47
N PRO A 372 14.46 -7.50 6.56
CA PRO A 372 13.35 -7.94 7.38
C PRO A 372 12.15 -8.23 6.50
N VAL A 373 11.38 -9.24 6.89
CA VAL A 373 10.23 -9.70 6.15
C VAL A 373 9.01 -9.56 7.05
N VAL A 374 7.96 -8.91 6.54
CA VAL A 374 6.66 -8.78 7.20
C VAL A 374 5.66 -9.70 6.49
N VAL A 375 5.27 -10.77 7.16
CA VAL A 375 4.28 -11.72 6.67
C VAL A 375 2.93 -11.36 7.26
N ILE A 376 2.00 -10.91 6.42
CA ILE A 376 0.67 -10.47 6.84
C ILE A 376 -0.31 -11.61 6.56
N THR A 377 -0.95 -12.16 7.59
CA THR A 377 -1.72 -13.40 7.42
C THR A 377 -3.19 -13.31 7.75
N ASP A 378 -3.98 -14.06 6.99
CA ASP A 378 -5.40 -14.29 7.21
C ASP A 378 -5.77 -15.70 6.68
N VAL A 379 -6.98 -16.16 7.01
CA VAL A 379 -7.52 -17.45 6.54
C VAL A 379 -8.37 -17.29 5.28
N ASN A 380 -8.97 -16.11 5.07
CA ASN A 380 -9.91 -15.83 3.99
C ASN A 380 -9.18 -15.33 2.73
N GLU A 381 -9.31 -16.03 1.61
CA GLU A 381 -8.65 -15.70 0.35
C GLU A 381 -9.01 -14.31 -0.19
N ILE A 382 -10.26 -13.88 -0.05
CA ILE A 382 -10.69 -12.53 -0.47
C ILE A 382 -10.01 -11.46 0.39
N VAL A 383 -9.82 -11.73 1.68
CA VAL A 383 -9.09 -10.85 2.60
C VAL A 383 -7.61 -10.79 2.20
N LEU A 384 -6.99 -11.93 1.86
CA LEU A 384 -5.60 -11.99 1.41
C LEU A 384 -5.36 -11.20 0.12
N ASP A 385 -6.25 -11.31 -0.88
CA ASP A 385 -6.20 -10.51 -2.10
C ASP A 385 -6.29 -9.00 -1.78
N ASN A 386 -7.11 -8.64 -0.79
CA ASN A 386 -7.21 -7.26 -0.33
C ASN A 386 -5.95 -6.78 0.39
N ILE A 387 -5.34 -7.62 1.24
CA ILE A 387 -4.07 -7.33 1.91
C ILE A 387 -2.97 -7.11 0.88
N ALA A 388 -2.87 -7.97 -0.15
CA ALA A 388 -1.88 -7.83 -1.21
C ALA A 388 -1.99 -6.46 -1.92
N ARG A 389 -3.22 -6.05 -2.28
CA ARG A 389 -3.48 -4.73 -2.85
C ARG A 389 -3.11 -3.59 -1.89
N ASN A 390 -3.42 -3.74 -0.59
CA ASN A 390 -3.05 -2.73 0.41
C ASN A 390 -1.52 -2.65 0.63
N VAL A 391 -0.80 -3.77 0.54
CA VAL A 391 0.68 -3.81 0.57
C VAL A 391 1.28 -3.03 -0.59
N GLU A 392 0.78 -3.25 -1.81
CA GLU A 392 1.17 -2.49 -3.00
C GLU A 392 0.81 -1.01 -2.89
N LEU A 393 -0.40 -0.70 -2.41
CA LEU A 393 -0.89 0.67 -2.26
C LEU A 393 -0.04 1.51 -1.29
N ASN A 394 0.66 0.88 -0.36
CA ASN A 394 1.52 1.57 0.60
C ASN A 394 3.01 1.51 0.23
N ASP A 395 3.35 1.01 -0.96
CA ASP A 395 4.71 0.83 -1.46
C ASP A 395 5.59 0.01 -0.49
N VAL A 396 5.02 -1.03 0.14
CA VAL A 396 5.74 -1.90 1.10
C VAL A 396 5.99 -3.32 0.58
N SER A 397 5.66 -3.62 -0.67
CA SER A 397 5.84 -4.94 -1.30
C SER A 397 7.29 -5.45 -1.33
N SER A 398 8.27 -4.56 -1.13
CA SER A 398 9.69 -4.93 -1.08
C SER A 398 10.09 -5.70 0.19
N ILE A 399 9.27 -5.63 1.24
CA ILE A 399 9.50 -6.32 2.52
C ILE A 399 8.25 -6.97 3.12
N ALA A 400 7.06 -6.69 2.59
CA ALA A 400 5.80 -7.21 3.10
C ALA A 400 5.04 -7.99 2.04
N TYR A 401 4.35 -9.05 2.44
CA TYR A 401 3.44 -9.81 1.57
C TYR A 401 2.32 -10.50 2.35
N ALA A 402 1.23 -10.81 1.66
CA ALA A 402 0.10 -11.57 2.20
C ALA A 402 0.39 -13.08 2.16
N SER A 403 0.05 -13.81 3.21
CA SER A 403 0.17 -15.29 3.24
C SER A 403 -0.98 -15.94 4.00
N ARG A 404 -1.39 -17.13 3.57
CA ARG A 404 -2.50 -17.85 4.20
C ARG A 404 -2.04 -18.52 5.49
N LEU A 405 -2.74 -18.26 6.58
CA LEU A 405 -2.53 -18.91 7.87
C LEU A 405 -3.87 -19.24 8.51
N ASP A 406 -4.05 -20.50 8.89
CA ASP A 406 -5.14 -20.92 9.76
C ASP A 406 -4.57 -21.17 11.16
N PHE A 407 -4.90 -20.30 12.11
CA PHE A 407 -4.35 -20.40 13.46
C PHE A 407 -5.03 -21.49 14.30
N TYR A 408 -6.15 -22.07 13.84
CA TYR A 408 -6.74 -23.28 14.45
C TYR A 408 -6.00 -24.56 14.03
N ALA A 409 -5.24 -24.51 12.93
CA ALA A 409 -4.46 -25.63 12.44
C ALA A 409 -3.15 -25.84 13.23
N GLN A 410 -2.77 -24.91 14.10
CA GLN A 410 -1.51 -24.97 14.84
C GLN A 410 -1.63 -25.87 16.08
N SER A 411 -0.57 -26.61 16.37
CA SER A 411 -0.55 -27.58 17.47
C SER A 411 -0.32 -26.91 18.83
N GLY A 412 0.53 -25.89 18.88
CA GLY A 412 1.09 -25.34 20.11
C GLY A 412 2.14 -26.21 20.77
N ASP A 413 2.61 -27.27 20.09
CA ASP A 413 3.59 -28.23 20.59
C ASP A 413 4.85 -28.30 19.70
N CYS A 414 4.99 -27.42 18.71
CA CYS A 414 6.10 -27.44 17.77
C CYS A 414 7.39 -26.91 18.41
N ARG A 415 8.13 -27.81 19.07
CA ARG A 415 9.43 -27.47 19.69
C ARG A 415 10.50 -27.04 18.69
N ALA A 416 10.43 -27.56 17.47
CA ALA A 416 11.30 -27.15 16.38
C ALA A 416 10.97 -25.74 15.87
N GLY A 417 9.78 -25.22 16.25
CA GLY A 417 9.29 -23.93 15.81
C GLY A 417 8.72 -23.93 14.39
N GLY A 418 8.19 -22.78 14.01
CA GLY A 418 7.59 -22.54 12.72
C GLY A 418 6.08 -22.75 12.78
N TRP A 419 5.39 -22.28 11.77
CA TRP A 419 3.94 -22.36 11.66
C TRP A 419 3.55 -23.03 10.36
N VAL A 420 2.37 -23.65 10.35
CA VAL A 420 1.83 -24.37 9.21
C VAL A 420 1.00 -23.41 8.36
N PRO A 421 1.33 -23.20 7.07
CA PRO A 421 0.50 -22.43 6.16
C PRO A 421 -0.90 -23.02 6.02
N GLY A 422 -1.92 -22.17 5.92
CA GLY A 422 -3.30 -22.65 5.72
C GLY A 422 -3.46 -23.32 4.34
N GLY A 423 -4.14 -24.45 4.28
CA GLY A 423 -4.43 -25.18 3.02
C GLY A 423 -3.84 -26.59 2.92
N THR A 424 -2.94 -26.98 3.83
CA THR A 424 -2.32 -28.33 3.82
C THR A 424 -3.16 -29.43 4.47
N MET A 425 -4.31 -29.12 5.09
CA MET A 425 -5.09 -30.09 5.87
C MET A 425 -6.00 -31.04 5.06
N GLY A 426 -5.89 -31.10 3.72
CA GLY A 426 -6.73 -31.96 2.88
C GLY A 426 -6.10 -33.25 2.34
N GLY A 427 -4.78 -33.45 2.49
CA GLY A 427 -4.05 -34.52 1.80
C GLY A 427 -3.82 -35.81 2.59
N GLY A 428 -4.70 -36.16 3.52
CA GLY A 428 -4.61 -37.42 4.28
C GLY A 428 -4.98 -38.63 3.43
N GLY A 429 -4.09 -39.09 2.55
CA GLY A 429 -4.11 -40.45 2.01
C GLY A 429 -4.26 -40.56 0.48
N GLY A 430 -3.13 -40.71 -0.22
CA GLY A 430 -3.11 -41.16 -1.61
C GLY A 430 -1.81 -40.80 -2.30
N GLY A 431 -0.84 -41.70 -2.27
CA GLY A 431 0.43 -41.51 -2.98
C GLY A 431 0.19 -41.24 -4.47
N SER A 432 0.60 -40.06 -4.93
CA SER A 432 0.95 -39.83 -6.33
C SER A 432 2.33 -39.20 -6.34
N ALA A 433 3.32 -40.08 -6.35
CA ALA A 433 4.65 -39.77 -6.78
C ALA A 433 4.64 -39.82 -8.31
N ASP A 434 4.17 -38.77 -8.98
CA ASP A 434 4.56 -38.54 -10.38
C ASP A 434 4.22 -37.14 -10.90
N GLY A 435 5.24 -36.51 -11.49
CA GLY A 435 5.17 -35.35 -12.42
C GLY A 435 4.78 -34.01 -11.79
N GLY A 436 5.64 -33.01 -11.62
CA GLY A 436 6.68 -32.57 -12.55
C GLY A 436 6.30 -31.19 -13.09
N GLY A 437 6.74 -30.12 -12.42
CA GLY A 437 6.45 -28.75 -12.87
C GLY A 437 6.82 -27.65 -11.87
N GLY A 438 8.12 -27.43 -11.67
CA GLY A 438 8.77 -26.19 -11.25
C GLY A 438 8.05 -25.21 -10.29
N GLY A 439 8.38 -25.31 -9.00
CA GLY A 439 8.11 -24.26 -8.00
C GLY A 439 8.64 -24.65 -6.62
N ALA A 440 9.97 -24.76 -6.47
CA ALA A 440 10.66 -25.39 -5.35
C ALA A 440 10.62 -24.63 -3.99
N SER A 441 9.48 -24.04 -3.59
CA SER A 441 9.35 -23.32 -2.31
C SER A 441 8.16 -23.72 -1.43
N GLU A 442 7.24 -24.58 -1.88
CA GLU A 442 5.96 -24.84 -1.18
C GLU A 442 6.02 -25.76 0.05
N GLY A 443 7.19 -26.31 0.41
CA GLY A 443 7.29 -27.32 1.48
C GLY A 443 8.12 -26.93 2.70
N ARG A 444 8.80 -25.78 2.70
CA ARG A 444 9.55 -25.35 3.89
C ARG A 444 8.60 -24.54 4.77
N GLY A 445 8.25 -25.11 5.93
CA GLY A 445 7.58 -24.36 6.99
C GLY A 445 8.25 -23.01 7.15
N LEU A 446 7.44 -21.95 7.15
CA LEU A 446 7.96 -20.60 7.30
C LEU A 446 8.66 -20.53 8.67
N GLY A 447 9.86 -19.96 8.66
CA GLY A 447 10.70 -19.88 9.85
C GLY A 447 9.97 -19.17 11.00
N GLN A 448 10.46 -19.37 12.22
CA GLN A 448 9.91 -18.68 13.37
C GLN A 448 10.05 -17.16 13.22
N ALA A 449 9.05 -16.43 13.73
CA ALA A 449 9.03 -14.98 13.77
C ALA A 449 9.81 -14.43 14.97
N ASP A 450 10.48 -13.31 14.76
CA ASP A 450 11.05 -12.46 15.80
C ASP A 450 9.96 -11.71 16.56
N VAL A 451 8.98 -11.21 15.82
CA VAL A 451 7.86 -10.43 16.31
C VAL A 451 6.57 -11.01 15.75
N VAL A 452 5.60 -11.29 16.62
CA VAL A 452 4.23 -11.62 16.22
C VAL A 452 3.32 -10.44 16.56
N LEU A 453 2.47 -10.04 15.64
CA LEU A 453 1.52 -8.95 15.79
C LEU A 453 0.11 -9.53 15.66
N ALA A 454 -0.83 -9.07 16.48
CA ALA A 454 -2.23 -9.46 16.34
C ALA A 454 -3.16 -8.40 16.90
N ALA A 455 -4.24 -8.11 16.20
CA ALA A 455 -5.26 -7.17 16.64
C ALA A 455 -6.66 -7.77 16.50
N ASP A 456 -7.38 -7.84 17.62
CA ASP A 456 -8.77 -8.30 17.72
C ASP A 456 -9.03 -9.71 17.16
N ILE A 457 -8.06 -10.61 17.34
CA ILE A 457 -8.14 -11.99 16.84
C ILE A 457 -8.95 -12.94 17.75
N ILE A 458 -9.43 -12.45 18.90
CA ILE A 458 -10.15 -13.24 19.91
C ILE A 458 -11.59 -12.75 19.96
N CYS A 459 -12.55 -13.56 19.53
CA CYS A 459 -13.97 -13.28 19.69
C CYS A 459 -14.71 -14.32 20.56
N ARG A 460 -14.11 -15.50 20.75
CA ARG A 460 -14.60 -16.60 21.59
C ARG A 460 -13.43 -17.28 22.34
N PRO A 461 -13.70 -18.04 23.42
CA PRO A 461 -12.68 -18.77 24.17
C PRO A 461 -11.79 -19.69 23.31
N GLU A 462 -12.34 -20.32 22.28
CA GLU A 462 -11.59 -21.19 21.37
C GLU A 462 -10.51 -20.43 20.60
N ASP A 463 -10.75 -19.16 20.31
CA ASP A 463 -9.81 -18.31 19.58
C ASP A 463 -8.60 -17.99 20.46
N ALA A 464 -8.80 -17.77 21.76
CA ALA A 464 -7.70 -17.60 22.72
C ALA A 464 -6.81 -18.85 22.80
N ILE A 465 -7.41 -20.04 22.78
CA ILE A 465 -6.70 -21.33 22.77
C ILE A 465 -5.91 -21.49 21.45
N ALA A 466 -6.52 -21.15 20.31
CA ALA A 466 -5.89 -21.29 19.00
C ALA A 466 -4.78 -20.24 18.77
N ALA A 467 -5.02 -18.98 19.15
CA ALA A 467 -4.05 -17.90 19.10
C ALA A 467 -2.82 -18.21 19.96
N SER A 468 -3.01 -18.70 21.19
CA SER A 468 -1.89 -19.07 22.07
C SER A 468 -1.06 -20.24 21.52
N ARG A 469 -1.67 -21.24 20.86
CA ARG A 469 -0.95 -22.31 20.12
C ARG A 469 -0.12 -21.73 18.99
N THR A 470 -0.74 -20.86 18.20
CA THR A 470 -0.10 -20.26 17.03
C THR A 470 1.06 -19.35 17.42
N ILE A 471 0.89 -18.51 18.45
CA ILE A 471 1.98 -17.68 18.98
C ILE A 471 3.11 -18.57 19.48
N TYR A 472 2.82 -19.66 20.19
CA TYR A 472 3.86 -20.57 20.64
C TYR A 472 4.64 -21.20 19.48
N ASP A 473 3.95 -21.72 18.46
CA ASP A 473 4.58 -22.39 17.32
C ASP A 473 5.37 -21.39 16.45
N ALA A 474 4.76 -20.25 16.14
CA ALA A 474 5.34 -19.22 15.27
C ALA A 474 6.47 -18.42 15.93
N LEU A 475 6.38 -18.11 17.22
CA LEU A 475 7.35 -17.23 17.87
C LEU A 475 8.65 -17.97 18.15
N ARG A 476 9.77 -17.33 17.82
CA ARG A 476 11.10 -17.86 18.15
C ARG A 476 11.43 -17.69 19.64
N PRO A 477 12.38 -18.43 20.19
CA PRO A 477 12.89 -18.18 21.54
C PRO A 477 13.35 -16.73 21.71
N LYS A 478 12.91 -16.09 22.79
CA LYS A 478 13.10 -14.66 23.10
C LYS A 478 12.53 -13.71 22.02
N GLY A 479 11.63 -14.19 21.16
CA GLY A 479 10.78 -13.33 20.35
C GLY A 479 9.69 -12.72 21.21
N VAL A 480 9.03 -11.69 20.68
CA VAL A 480 7.90 -11.01 21.34
C VAL A 480 6.64 -11.09 20.47
N ALA A 481 5.49 -11.33 21.08
CA ALA A 481 4.20 -11.10 20.46
C ALA A 481 3.51 -9.89 21.11
N LEU A 482 2.95 -9.01 20.29
CA LEU A 482 2.20 -7.83 20.70
C LEU A 482 0.76 -8.01 20.23
N VAL A 483 -0.16 -8.17 21.18
CA VAL A 483 -1.57 -8.45 20.90
C VAL A 483 -2.45 -7.38 21.53
N VAL A 484 -3.40 -6.83 20.78
CA VAL A 484 -4.43 -5.93 21.33
C VAL A 484 -5.80 -6.50 21.03
N CYS A 485 -6.65 -6.64 22.05
CA CYS A 485 -8.04 -7.05 21.90
C CYS A 485 -8.96 -6.12 22.68
N ALA A 486 -10.22 -5.97 22.23
CA ALA A 486 -11.26 -5.39 23.08
C ALA A 486 -11.49 -6.28 24.31
N ASN A 487 -11.93 -5.70 25.43
CA ASN A 487 -12.08 -6.43 26.69
C ASN A 487 -13.19 -7.51 26.65
N ALA A 488 -13.32 -8.26 27.75
CA ALA A 488 -14.29 -9.33 27.90
C ALA A 488 -15.77 -8.90 27.79
N GLU A 489 -16.08 -7.61 27.94
CA GLU A 489 -17.44 -7.08 27.76
C GLU A 489 -17.86 -7.08 26.28
N HIS A 490 -16.88 -7.06 25.36
CA HIS A 490 -17.10 -7.03 23.92
C HIS A 490 -16.62 -8.30 23.20
N ARG A 491 -15.65 -9.03 23.78
CA ARG A 491 -15.03 -10.23 23.19
C ARG A 491 -14.92 -11.34 24.22
N PHE A 492 -15.67 -12.41 24.03
CA PHE A 492 -15.65 -13.55 24.93
C PHE A 492 -14.31 -14.31 24.78
N GLY A 493 -13.64 -14.65 25.88
CA GLY A 493 -12.39 -15.43 25.86
C GLY A 493 -11.11 -14.62 26.03
N VAL A 494 -11.15 -13.29 25.94
CA VAL A 494 -9.97 -12.44 26.22
C VAL A 494 -9.49 -12.61 27.67
N GLU A 495 -10.42 -12.87 28.59
CA GLU A 495 -10.15 -13.12 30.00
C GLU A 495 -9.37 -14.43 30.28
N ILE A 496 -9.40 -15.40 29.37
CA ILE A 496 -8.64 -16.66 29.53
C ILE A 496 -7.32 -16.66 28.75
N PHE A 497 -7.09 -15.67 27.88
CA PHE A 497 -5.98 -15.66 26.92
C PHE A 497 -4.60 -15.67 27.60
N GLU A 498 -4.45 -14.91 28.68
CA GLU A 498 -3.22 -14.88 29.49
C GLU A 498 -2.89 -16.28 30.03
N SER A 499 -3.86 -16.93 30.68
CA SER A 499 -3.69 -18.29 31.22
C SER A 499 -3.39 -19.33 30.13
N GLU A 500 -4.01 -19.21 28.95
CA GLU A 500 -3.74 -20.10 27.83
C GLU A 500 -2.31 -19.95 27.29
N CYS A 501 -1.79 -18.73 27.24
CA CYS A 501 -0.39 -18.49 26.88
C CYS A 501 0.58 -19.07 27.93
N GLU A 502 0.32 -18.84 29.21
CA GLU A 502 1.16 -19.34 30.31
C GLU A 502 1.22 -20.88 30.37
N LYS A 503 0.09 -21.57 30.13
CA LYS A 503 0.03 -23.04 30.04
C LYS A 503 1.00 -23.62 28.99
N ARG A 504 1.35 -22.82 27.99
CA ARG A 504 2.30 -23.18 26.91
C ARG A 504 3.73 -22.72 27.20
N GLY A 505 3.99 -22.15 28.37
CA GLY A 505 5.31 -21.66 28.77
C GLY A 505 5.68 -20.32 28.16
N LEU A 506 4.70 -19.53 27.71
CA LEU A 506 4.90 -18.15 27.32
C LEU A 506 4.81 -17.24 28.56
N ALA A 507 5.68 -16.25 28.66
CA ALA A 507 5.56 -15.18 29.65
C ALA A 507 4.63 -14.10 29.11
N VAL A 508 3.66 -13.66 29.91
CA VAL A 508 2.66 -12.67 29.49
C VAL A 508 2.70 -11.46 30.42
N THR A 509 2.51 -10.28 29.86
CA THR A 509 2.19 -9.06 30.60
C THR A 509 0.97 -8.42 29.95
N SER A 510 -0.11 -8.29 30.72
CA SER A 510 -1.34 -7.63 30.29
C SER A 510 -1.39 -6.20 30.85
N THR A 511 -1.88 -5.26 30.05
CA THR A 511 -2.02 -3.85 30.44
C THR A 511 -3.28 -3.27 29.81
N ASP A 512 -4.04 -2.47 30.56
CA ASP A 512 -5.16 -1.73 29.96
C ASP A 512 -4.59 -0.62 29.05
N VAL A 513 -5.05 -0.57 27.81
CA VAL A 513 -4.62 0.45 26.84
C VAL A 513 -4.87 1.87 27.36
N ALA A 514 -5.91 2.08 28.18
CA ALA A 514 -6.19 3.37 28.79
C ALA A 514 -5.11 3.83 29.79
N GLU A 515 -4.34 2.90 30.37
CA GLU A 515 -3.22 3.21 31.27
C GLU A 515 -1.93 3.55 30.49
N MET A 516 -1.90 3.28 29.19
CA MET A 516 -0.74 3.51 28.33
C MET A 516 -0.79 4.93 27.73
N TYR A 517 0.34 5.64 27.78
CA TYR A 517 0.52 6.95 27.14
C TYR A 517 -0.51 8.02 27.54
N ASP A 518 -0.98 8.03 28.79
CA ASP A 518 -2.06 8.91 29.24
C ASP A 518 -3.31 8.82 28.35
N ARG A 519 -3.66 7.61 27.88
CA ARG A 519 -4.71 7.32 26.88
C ARG A 519 -4.42 7.80 25.46
N GLY A 520 -3.24 8.33 25.16
CA GLY A 520 -2.87 8.84 23.84
C GLY A 520 -3.00 7.84 22.68
N LEU A 521 -3.00 6.53 22.98
CA LEU A 521 -3.28 5.48 21.97
C LEU A 521 -4.76 5.43 21.54
N LEU A 522 -5.68 5.87 22.41
CA LEU A 522 -7.14 5.90 22.19
C LEU A 522 -7.64 7.25 21.68
N GLU A 523 -6.83 8.31 21.73
CA GLU A 523 -7.25 9.66 21.37
C GLU A 523 -7.41 9.88 19.85
N GLY A 524 -8.35 10.74 19.45
CA GLY A 524 -8.50 11.24 18.09
C GLY A 524 -9.45 10.44 17.20
N ASP A 525 -9.87 11.11 16.12
CA ASP A 525 -11.05 10.77 15.31
C ASP A 525 -10.93 9.46 14.53
N LEU A 526 -9.72 8.89 14.42
CA LEU A 526 -9.50 7.61 13.73
C LEU A 526 -10.30 6.46 14.37
N MET A 527 -10.53 6.49 15.68
CA MET A 527 -11.29 5.44 16.37
C MET A 527 -12.74 5.37 15.89
N GLU A 528 -13.35 6.52 15.55
CA GLU A 528 -14.72 6.59 15.05
C GLU A 528 -14.89 5.97 13.66
N THR A 529 -13.78 5.80 12.92
CA THR A 529 -13.79 5.11 11.62
C THR A 529 -13.80 3.59 11.74
N ALA A 530 -13.52 3.05 12.93
CA ALA A 530 -13.46 1.62 13.16
C ALA A 530 -14.85 1.03 13.42
N ALA A 531 -15.11 -0.14 12.84
CA ALA A 531 -16.35 -0.87 13.04
C ALA A 531 -16.47 -1.36 14.49
N GLY A 532 -17.65 -1.19 15.07
CA GLY A 532 -17.95 -1.66 16.43
C GLY A 532 -17.31 -0.85 17.55
N TYR A 533 -16.61 0.25 17.25
CA TYR A 533 -16.14 1.16 18.28
C TYR A 533 -17.32 1.78 19.03
N VAL A 534 -17.22 1.81 20.35
CA VAL A 534 -18.15 2.56 21.22
C VAL A 534 -17.32 3.41 22.17
N ASP A 535 -17.81 4.62 22.48
CA ASP A 535 -17.13 5.49 23.43
C ASP A 535 -16.98 4.80 24.79
N GLY A 536 -15.79 4.89 25.38
CA GLY A 536 -15.43 4.18 26.60
C GLY A 536 -15.07 2.70 26.44
N MET A 537 -15.02 2.15 25.21
CA MET A 537 -14.56 0.78 24.96
C MET A 537 -13.17 0.56 25.56
N ARG A 538 -13.04 -0.44 26.43
CA ARG A 538 -11.75 -0.84 27.02
C ARG A 538 -11.07 -1.89 26.16
N MET A 539 -9.74 -1.85 26.12
CA MET A 539 -8.91 -2.79 25.38
C MET A 539 -7.75 -3.24 26.25
N THR A 540 -7.33 -4.48 26.04
CA THR A 540 -6.19 -5.06 26.73
C THR A 540 -5.05 -5.24 25.74
N PHE A 541 -3.88 -4.72 26.10
CA PHE A 541 -2.61 -4.94 25.43
C PHE A 541 -1.89 -6.10 26.11
N PHE A 542 -1.48 -7.10 25.34
CA PHE A 542 -0.69 -8.23 25.81
C PHE A 542 0.70 -8.18 25.17
N GLU A 543 1.74 -8.12 26.00
CA GLU A 543 3.13 -8.37 25.62
C GLU A 543 3.49 -9.81 26.01
N ILE A 544 3.78 -10.66 25.03
CA ILE A 544 4.01 -12.10 25.24
C ILE A 544 5.42 -12.43 24.79
N THR A 545 6.21 -13.11 25.62
CA THR A 545 7.58 -13.51 25.29
C THR A 545 7.75 -15.02 25.40
N LYS A 546 8.37 -15.64 24.40
CA LYS A 546 8.75 -17.05 24.46
C LYS A 546 10.08 -17.21 25.20
N ILE A 547 10.09 -17.83 26.37
CA ILE A 547 11.29 -17.90 27.22
C ILE A 547 12.37 -18.81 26.61
N ARG A 548 11.95 -19.95 26.04
CA ARG A 548 12.84 -21.02 25.55
C ARG A 548 12.51 -21.49 24.16
#